data_AF-A0A8H8BWP2-F1
#
_entry.id   AF-A0A8H8BWP2-F1
#
_cell.length_a   1.000
_cell.length_b   1.000
_cell.length_c   1.000
_cell.angle_alpha   90.00
_cell.angle_beta   90.00
_cell.angle_gamma   90.00
#
_symmetry.space_group_name_H-M   'P 1'
#
loop_
_entity.id
_entity.type
_entity.pdbx_description
1 polymer ?
#
loop_
_entity_poly.entity_id
_entity_poly.type
_entity_poly.pdbx_seq_one_letter_code
_entity_poly.pdbx_strand_id
1 'polypeptide(L)'
;VQKNFSFQTGDPLGPFSKDSDGGSSIWGVVDGPAKRTFSAAFHPKLKHAERGTVSMATAQSTRDPKERLAGSQFIITLGDDLDFLDGKAAVFGK
;
A
#
# COMPACT_ATOMS: atom_id res chain seq x y z
N VAL A 1 -4.38 13.28 1.74
CA VAL A 1 -5.40 13.22 0.67
C VAL A 1 -4.93 14.08 -0.48
N GLN A 2 -5.04 13.59 -1.72
CA GLN A 2 -4.73 14.34 -2.94
C GLN A 2 -5.99 14.37 -3.81
N LYS A 3 -6.55 15.56 -4.05
CA LYS A 3 -7.82 15.73 -4.76
C LYS A 3 -7.71 15.15 -6.18
N ASN A 4 -8.73 14.38 -6.59
CA ASN A 4 -8.82 13.71 -7.89
C ASN A 4 -7.66 12.74 -8.20
N PHE A 5 -6.89 12.33 -7.18
CA PHE A 5 -5.82 11.35 -7.33
C PHE A 5 -6.06 10.20 -6.38
N SER A 6 -5.76 10.36 -5.09
CA SER A 6 -5.97 9.29 -4.11
C SER A 6 -6.01 9.80 -2.68
N PHE A 7 -6.45 8.93 -1.78
CA PHE A 7 -6.07 9.04 -0.38
C PHE A 7 -5.42 7.75 0.09
N GLN A 8 -4.55 7.88 1.08
CA GLN A 8 -3.84 6.78 1.73
C GLN A 8 -4.25 6.75 3.20
N THR A 9 -4.47 5.55 3.73
CA THR A 9 -4.85 5.30 5.12
C THR A 9 -4.30 3.93 5.57
N GLY A 10 -4.63 3.49 6.78
CA GLY A 10 -4.22 2.20 7.34
C GLY A 10 -2.99 2.26 8.23
N ASP A 11 -2.50 3.45 8.56
CA ASP A 11 -1.56 3.68 9.66
C ASP A 11 -2.36 3.96 10.95
N PRO A 12 -2.30 3.09 11.98
CA PRO A 12 -3.07 3.27 13.21
C PRO A 12 -2.74 4.55 13.99
N LEU A 13 -1.51 5.06 13.88
CA LEU A 13 -1.06 6.26 14.58
C LEU A 13 -1.19 7.52 13.70
N GLY A 14 -1.38 7.31 12.40
CA GLY A 14 -1.55 8.36 11.41
C GLY A 14 -0.21 8.96 10.95
N PRO A 15 -0.13 9.41 9.68
CA PRO A 15 1.13 9.77 9.03
C PRO A 15 1.81 11.03 9.59
N PHE A 16 1.12 11.81 10.41
CA PHE A 16 1.64 13.04 11.04
C PHE A 16 2.07 12.82 12.50
N SER A 17 1.84 11.64 13.06
CA SER A 17 2.35 11.31 14.38
C SER A 17 3.85 11.12 14.33
N LYS A 18 4.57 11.69 15.31
CA LYS A 18 6.01 11.45 15.50
C LYS A 18 6.32 10.00 15.84
N ASP A 19 5.33 9.29 16.39
CA ASP A 19 5.43 7.90 16.81
C ASP A 19 4.96 6.94 15.71
N SER A 20 4.49 7.45 14.55
CA SER A 20 4.11 6.60 13.43
C SER A 20 5.31 5.81 12.93
N ASP A 21 5.12 4.49 12.85
CA ASP A 21 6.04 3.57 12.22
C ASP A 21 5.55 3.14 10.82
N GLY A 22 4.41 3.65 10.37
CA GLY A 22 3.76 3.25 9.12
C GLY A 22 2.92 1.97 9.20
N GLY A 23 2.69 1.44 10.40
CA GLY A 23 1.84 0.28 10.64
C GLY A 23 2.53 -1.08 10.45
N SER A 24 1.76 -2.14 10.69
CA SER A 24 2.23 -3.53 10.73
C SER A 24 1.21 -4.49 10.10
N SER A 25 1.70 -5.51 9.41
CA SER A 25 0.89 -6.62 8.92
C SER A 25 0.34 -7.46 10.08
N ILE A 26 -0.68 -8.29 9.82
CA ILE A 26 -1.20 -9.22 10.84
C ILE A 26 -0.11 -10.20 11.33
N TRP A 27 0.79 -10.63 10.46
CA TRP A 27 1.91 -11.48 10.84
C TRP A 27 2.91 -10.75 11.73
N GLY A 28 3.10 -9.43 11.53
CA GLY A 28 3.92 -8.62 12.41
C GLY A 28 3.34 -8.47 13.81
N VAL A 29 2.00 -8.45 13.91
CA VAL A 29 1.27 -8.41 15.19
C VAL A 29 1.31 -9.76 15.89
N VAL A 30 1.10 -10.87 15.16
CA VAL A 30 1.01 -12.23 15.75
C VAL A 30 2.38 -12.85 16.02
N ASP A 31 3.29 -12.77 15.05
CA ASP A 31 4.60 -13.45 15.09
C ASP A 31 5.76 -12.51 15.43
N GLY A 32 5.47 -11.21 15.61
CA GLY A 32 6.44 -10.20 16.03
C GLY A 32 7.02 -9.34 14.91
N PRO A 33 7.79 -8.29 15.28
CA PRO A 33 8.12 -7.15 14.42
C PRO A 33 8.98 -7.51 13.20
N ALA A 34 9.66 -8.66 13.20
CA ALA A 34 10.40 -9.15 12.03
C ALA A 34 9.49 -9.44 10.83
N LYS A 35 8.18 -9.68 11.05
CA LYS A 35 7.17 -9.90 10.00
C LYS A 35 6.23 -8.71 9.79
N ARG A 36 6.65 -7.51 10.21
CA ARG A 36 5.86 -6.28 10.08
C ARG A 36 5.43 -5.96 8.65
N THR A 37 6.19 -6.42 7.66
CA THR A 37 5.88 -6.28 6.24
C THR A 37 5.85 -7.65 5.55
N PHE A 38 5.18 -7.69 4.41
CA PHE A 38 5.08 -8.87 3.53
C PHE A 38 5.23 -8.46 2.07
N SER A 39 5.63 -9.40 1.21
CA SER A 39 5.77 -9.16 -0.23
C SER A 39 4.40 -8.94 -0.87
N ALA A 40 4.22 -7.80 -1.52
CA ALA A 40 2.97 -7.45 -2.18
C ALA A 40 2.86 -8.16 -3.54
N ALA A 41 1.72 -8.81 -3.80
CA ALA A 41 1.47 -9.52 -5.04
C ALA A 41 0.94 -8.58 -6.12
N PHE A 42 1.60 -8.54 -7.28
CA PHE A 42 1.15 -7.76 -8.45
C PHE A 42 0.56 -8.68 -9.50
N HIS A 43 -0.67 -8.41 -9.91
CA HIS A 43 -1.32 -9.14 -11.00
C HIS A 43 -1.34 -8.27 -12.27
N PRO A 44 -0.87 -8.77 -13.43
CA PRO A 44 -0.69 -7.95 -14.64
C PRO A 44 -1.98 -7.34 -15.20
N LYS A 45 -3.14 -7.93 -14.88
CA LYS A 45 -4.46 -7.42 -15.32
C LYS A 45 -5.13 -6.46 -14.33
N LEU A 46 -4.60 -6.30 -13.11
CA LEU A 46 -5.17 -5.38 -12.13
C LEU A 46 -4.47 -4.04 -12.23
N LYS A 47 -5.26 -2.98 -12.40
CA LYS A 47 -4.82 -1.64 -12.80
C LYS A 47 -5.64 -0.59 -12.07
N HIS A 48 -5.08 0.59 -11.86
CA HIS A 48 -5.78 1.73 -11.26
C HIS A 48 -6.64 2.49 -12.29
N ALA A 49 -7.45 1.76 -13.06
CA ALA A 49 -8.21 2.28 -14.18
C ALA A 49 -9.44 3.09 -13.75
N GLU A 50 -10.06 2.75 -12.61
CA GLU A 50 -11.29 3.39 -12.16
C GLU A 50 -11.16 3.97 -10.74
N ARG A 51 -11.89 5.06 -10.48
CA ARG A 51 -12.09 5.61 -9.15
C ARG A 51 -12.71 4.56 -8.22
N GLY A 52 -12.22 4.49 -7.00
CA GLY A 52 -12.64 3.50 -6.00
C GLY A 52 -11.76 2.25 -5.96
N THR A 53 -10.83 2.08 -6.90
CA THR A 53 -9.82 1.01 -6.85
C THR A 53 -9.04 1.06 -5.53
N VAL A 54 -8.91 -0.09 -4.88
CA VAL A 54 -8.20 -0.27 -3.61
C VAL A 54 -6.91 -1.06 -3.83
N SER A 55 -5.80 -0.51 -3.33
CA SER A 55 -4.47 -1.12 -3.48
C SER A 55 -3.60 -0.97 -2.24
N MET A 56 -2.69 -1.90 -2.00
CA MET A 56 -1.73 -1.79 -0.90
C MET A 56 -0.72 -0.68 -1.21
N ALA A 57 -0.47 0.19 -0.22
CA ALA A 57 0.69 1.07 -0.25
C ALA A 57 1.94 0.21 -0.07
N THR A 58 2.94 0.38 -0.94
CA THR A 58 4.17 -0.42 -0.88
C THR A 58 5.43 0.43 -0.85
N ALA A 59 6.48 -0.12 -0.26
CA ALA A 59 7.85 0.38 -0.34
C ALA A 59 8.72 -0.63 -1.09
N GLN A 60 9.79 -0.15 -1.72
CA GLN A 60 10.78 -1.04 -2.34
C GLN A 60 11.55 -1.79 -1.26
N SER A 61 11.76 -3.09 -1.46
CA SER A 61 12.59 -3.90 -0.57
C SER A 61 14.04 -3.43 -0.62
N THR A 62 14.71 -3.38 0.53
CA THR A 62 16.14 -3.07 0.61
C THR A 62 17.02 -4.24 0.19
N ARG A 63 16.43 -5.45 0.05
CA ARG A 63 17.14 -6.69 -0.31
C ARG A 63 17.01 -7.03 -1.79
N ASP A 64 15.82 -6.81 -2.35
CA ASP A 64 15.55 -7.04 -3.77
C ASP A 64 14.86 -5.81 -4.40
N PRO A 65 15.51 -5.11 -5.34
CA PRO A 65 14.91 -3.97 -6.04
C PRO A 65 13.62 -4.28 -6.80
N LYS A 66 13.36 -5.55 -7.13
CA LYS A 66 12.13 -5.99 -7.81
C LYS A 66 10.98 -6.27 -6.84
N GLU A 67 11.30 -6.44 -5.56
CA GLU A 67 10.31 -6.74 -4.54
C GLU A 67 9.73 -5.44 -3.96
N ARG A 68 8.43 -5.48 -3.74
CA ARG A 68 7.67 -4.44 -3.05
C ARG A 68 7.06 -5.02 -1.78
N LEU A 69 7.20 -4.30 -0.68
CA LEU A 69 6.75 -4.71 0.64
C LEU A 69 5.55 -3.87 1.08
N ALA A 70 4.52 -4.51 1.63
CA ALA A 70 3.34 -3.89 2.20
C ALA A 70 3.21 -4.17 3.70
N GLY A 71 2.50 -3.29 4.40
CA GLY A 71 2.13 -3.43 5.81
C GLY A 71 0.61 -3.37 5.96
N SER A 72 0.11 -2.44 6.78
CA SER A 72 -1.34 -2.20 6.94
C SER A 72 -1.88 -1.05 6.08
N GLN A 73 -1.01 -0.24 5.48
CA GLN A 73 -1.43 0.92 4.70
C GLN A 73 -1.93 0.56 3.30
N PHE A 74 -2.98 1.24 2.88
CA PHE A 74 -3.60 1.09 1.56
C PHE A 74 -4.04 2.43 0.98
N ILE A 75 -4.27 2.44 -0.33
CA ILE A 75 -4.64 3.58 -1.16
C ILE A 75 -6.02 3.31 -1.75
N ILE A 76 -6.85 4.35 -1.81
CA ILE A 76 -8.10 4.36 -2.58
C ILE A 76 -8.00 5.47 -3.63
N THR A 77 -8.27 5.12 -4.89
CA THR A 77 -8.25 6.07 -6.01
C THR A 77 -9.46 7.02 -5.95
N LEU A 78 -9.21 8.30 -6.21
CA LEU A 78 -10.20 9.37 -6.26
C LEU A 78 -10.41 9.92 -7.67
N GLY A 79 -9.74 9.32 -8.67
CA GLY A 79 -9.87 9.60 -10.09
C GLY A 79 -9.70 8.32 -10.90
N ASP A 80 -9.89 8.43 -12.20
CA ASP A 80 -9.77 7.35 -13.18
C ASP A 80 -8.38 7.36 -13.83
N ASP A 81 -8.00 6.24 -14.47
CA ASP A 81 -6.77 6.09 -15.27
C ASP A 81 -5.48 6.53 -14.56
N LEU A 82 -5.30 6.11 -13.31
CA LEU A 82 -4.14 6.47 -12.48
C LEU A 82 -2.95 5.52 -12.66
N ASP A 83 -2.54 5.32 -13.91
CA ASP A 83 -1.46 4.40 -14.33
C ASP A 83 -0.14 4.63 -13.58
N PHE A 84 0.10 5.83 -13.06
CA PHE A 84 1.27 6.13 -12.24
C PHE A 84 1.41 5.20 -11.02
N LEU A 85 0.30 4.70 -10.48
CA LEU A 85 0.26 3.79 -9.33
C LEU A 85 0.53 2.33 -9.71
N ASP A 86 0.41 1.98 -10.99
CA ASP A 86 0.62 0.62 -11.45
C ASP A 86 2.09 0.20 -11.27
N GLY A 87 2.28 -1.01 -10.72
CA GLY A 87 3.61 -1.51 -10.36
C GLY A 87 4.22 -0.85 -9.12
N LYS A 88 3.53 0.12 -8.49
CA LYS A 88 3.94 0.75 -7.22
C LYS A 88 2.96 0.45 -6.08
N ALA A 89 1.68 0.30 -6.37
CA ALA A 89 0.66 -0.10 -5.42
C ALA A 89 -0.02 -1.39 -5.92
N ALA A 90 -0.22 -2.36 -5.03
CA ALA A 90 -0.73 -3.67 -5.40
C ALA A 90 -2.25 -3.71 -5.24
N VAL A 91 -2.98 -3.69 -6.36
CA VAL A 91 -4.45 -3.71 -6.38
C VAL A 91 -4.98 -5.02 -5.79
N PHE A 92 -5.95 -4.91 -4.88
CA PHE A 92 -6.62 -6.07 -4.26
C PHE A 92 -8.14 -5.95 -4.18
N GLY A 93 -8.74 -4.81 -4.55
CA GLY A 93 -10.18 -4.62 -4.51
C GLY A 93 -10.65 -3.38 -5.26
N LYS A 94 -11.97 -3.21 -5.31
CA LYS A 94 -12.69 -2.05 -5.84
C LYS A 94 -14.10 -1.97 -5.24
#